data_AF-A0A0A2TK35-F1
#
_entry.id   AF-A0A0A2TK35-F1
#
_cell.length_a   1.000
_cell.length_b   1.000
_cell.length_c   1.000
_cell.angle_alpha   90.00
_cell.angle_beta   90.00
_cell.angle_gamma   90.00
#
_symmetry.space_group_name_H-M   'P 1'
#
loop_
_entity.id
_entity.type
_entity.pdbx_description
1 polymer ?
#
loop_
_entity_poly.entity_id
_entity_poly.type
_entity_poly.pdbx_seq_one_letter_code
_entity_poly.pdbx_strand_id
1 'polypeptide(L)'
;MIVDQPESHYIFVFSKQYVYGGLNYIKYKKRLLTNKEYLQHWGKWLVLGTREKLEELAKKLDPYVEREQIPCIKFDRAVQKEFEQMLLRECVMCIYCDEREREDIWKILEQEGVTSKAWQFEKNTLEAWLPGGRLLERWITAKGLTGADAERVREDARLYFAQTFEDDDAIFTGVIQ
;
A
#
# COMPACT_ATOMS: atom_id res chain seq x y z
N MET A 1 -2.06 -16.12 -3.38
CA MET A 1 -1.13 -16.65 -2.35
C MET A 1 -0.89 -15.64 -1.23
N ILE A 2 -1.03 -16.07 0.03
CA ILE A 2 -0.66 -15.28 1.22
C ILE A 2 0.84 -15.45 1.51
N VAL A 3 1.56 -14.33 1.64
CA VAL A 3 3.00 -14.26 1.92
C VAL A 3 3.20 -13.62 3.29
N ASP A 4 3.56 -14.46 4.26
CA ASP A 4 3.82 -14.08 5.63
C ASP A 4 5.31 -14.28 5.95
N GLN A 5 6.09 -13.20 5.87
CA GLN A 5 7.52 -13.22 6.22
C GLN A 5 7.72 -12.62 7.60
N PRO A 6 8.30 -13.35 8.59
CA PRO A 6 8.39 -12.90 9.98
C PRO A 6 9.05 -11.53 10.17
N GLU A 7 10.05 -11.21 9.34
CA GLU A 7 10.79 -9.94 9.39
C GLU A 7 10.01 -8.75 8.83
N SER A 8 8.89 -8.99 8.14
CA SER A 8 8.05 -7.93 7.57
C SER A 8 7.00 -7.45 8.58
N HIS A 9 6.85 -6.13 8.67
CA HIS A 9 5.74 -5.48 9.39
C HIS A 9 4.36 -5.79 8.78
N TYR A 10 4.35 -6.21 7.51
CA TYR A 10 3.14 -6.46 6.75
C TYR A 10 3.06 -7.90 6.27
N ILE A 11 1.83 -8.34 6.04
CA ILE A 11 1.52 -9.59 5.34
C ILE A 11 0.89 -9.22 4.02
N PHE A 12 1.28 -9.94 2.98
CA PHE A 12 0.87 -9.65 1.62
C PHE A 12 0.02 -10.77 1.04
N VAL A 13 -0.86 -10.42 0.12
CA VAL A 13 -1.55 -11.36 -0.74
C VAL A 13 -1.23 -10.99 -2.18
N PHE A 14 -0.59 -11.93 -2.88
CA PHE A 14 -0.18 -11.79 -4.28
C PHE A 14 -0.62 -13.00 -5.10
N SER A 15 -0.86 -12.80 -6.39
CA SER A 15 -0.91 -13.92 -7.33
C SER A 15 0.46 -14.60 -7.38
N LYS A 16 0.49 -15.93 -7.50
CA LYS A 16 1.75 -16.67 -7.70
C LYS A 16 2.52 -16.18 -8.92
N GLN A 17 1.83 -15.67 -9.94
CA GLN A 17 2.47 -15.11 -11.12
C GLN A 17 3.32 -13.87 -10.81
N TYR A 18 2.91 -13.05 -9.85
CA TYR A 18 3.70 -11.88 -9.44
C TYR A 18 4.93 -12.27 -8.63
N VAL A 19 4.80 -13.30 -7.78
CA VAL A 19 5.90 -13.73 -6.90
C VAL A 19 6.95 -14.55 -7.63
N TYR A 20 6.54 -15.49 -8.49
CA TYR A 20 7.46 -16.43 -9.16
C TYR A 20 7.65 -16.16 -10.64
N GLY A 21 6.75 -15.40 -11.28
CA GLY A 21 6.80 -15.10 -12.71
C GLY A 21 7.49 -13.78 -13.05
N GLY A 22 7.94 -13.01 -12.05
CA GLY A 22 8.59 -11.70 -12.27
C GLY A 22 7.66 -10.63 -12.83
N LEU A 23 6.34 -10.82 -12.73
CA LEU A 23 5.34 -9.88 -13.23
C LEU A 23 5.02 -8.81 -12.19
N ASN A 24 4.89 -7.56 -12.64
CA ASN A 24 4.46 -6.44 -11.79
C ASN A 24 2.93 -6.38 -11.71
N TYR A 25 2.39 -6.24 -10.50
CA TYR A 25 0.96 -6.16 -10.23
C TYR A 25 0.37 -4.76 -10.47
N ILE A 26 1.22 -3.73 -10.63
CA ILE A 26 0.80 -2.35 -10.86
C ILE A 26 0.47 -2.17 -12.33
N LYS A 27 -0.80 -2.42 -12.68
CA LYS A 27 -1.27 -2.48 -14.06
C LYS A 27 -2.73 -2.07 -14.18
N TYR A 28 -3.10 -1.58 -15.36
CA TYR A 28 -4.48 -1.34 -15.78
C TYR A 28 -4.73 -2.08 -17.09
N LYS A 29 -5.80 -2.88 -17.17
CA LYS A 29 -6.12 -3.70 -18.36
C LYS A 29 -4.90 -4.49 -18.90
N LYS A 30 -4.15 -5.11 -17.99
CA LYS A 30 -2.92 -5.89 -18.26
C LYS A 30 -1.71 -5.09 -18.78
N ARG A 31 -1.81 -3.76 -18.87
CA ARG A 31 -0.68 -2.88 -19.21
C ARG A 31 -0.09 -2.28 -17.95
N LEU A 32 1.24 -2.31 -17.84
CA LEU A 32 1.96 -1.66 -16.73
C LEU A 32 1.73 -0.15 -16.78
N LEU A 33 1.62 0.45 -15.59
CA LEU A 33 1.45 1.89 -15.46
C LEU A 33 2.80 2.60 -15.57
N THR A 34 2.79 3.79 -16.18
CA THR A 34 3.91 4.71 -16.05
C THR A 34 3.90 5.39 -14.68
N ASN A 35 4.99 6.07 -14.34
CA ASN A 35 5.10 6.92 -13.16
C ASN A 35 3.94 7.92 -13.05
N LYS A 36 3.64 8.61 -14.15
CA LYS A 36 2.53 9.56 -14.24
C LYS A 36 1.19 8.89 -13.99
N GLU A 37 0.93 7.75 -14.64
CA GLU A 37 -0.33 7.03 -14.48
C GLU A 37 -0.49 6.46 -13.06
N TYR A 38 0.59 5.97 -12.46
CA TYR A 38 0.60 5.51 -11.08
C TYR A 38 0.17 6.62 -10.12
N LEU A 39 0.77 7.81 -10.24
CA LEU A 39 0.42 8.96 -9.40
C LEU A 39 -1.01 9.48 -9.63
N GLN A 40 -1.55 9.29 -10.84
CA GLN A 40 -2.89 9.77 -11.19
C GLN A 40 -4.00 8.79 -10.77
N HIS A 41 -3.76 7.49 -10.94
CA HIS A 41 -4.84 6.50 -10.91
C HIS A 41 -4.65 5.42 -9.85
N TRP A 42 -3.43 5.14 -9.41
CA TRP A 42 -3.21 4.06 -8.46
C TRP A 42 -3.60 4.45 -7.04
N GLY A 43 -4.29 3.54 -6.36
CA GLY A 43 -4.77 3.74 -5.00
C GLY A 43 -5.15 2.45 -4.32
N LYS A 44 -5.89 2.58 -3.23
CA LYS A 44 -6.26 1.48 -2.35
C LYS A 44 -7.57 1.72 -1.62
N TRP A 45 -8.33 0.64 -1.46
CA TRP A 45 -9.35 0.55 -0.42
C TRP A 45 -8.70 0.25 0.93
N LEU A 46 -9.21 0.89 1.98
CA LEU A 46 -8.76 0.71 3.36
C LEU A 46 -9.85 -0.02 4.15
N VAL A 47 -9.48 -1.12 4.80
CA VAL A 47 -10.36 -1.90 5.69
C VAL A 47 -9.70 -1.99 7.06
N LEU A 48 -10.43 -1.58 8.10
CA LEU A 48 -9.98 -1.68 9.47
C LEU A 48 -10.53 -2.96 10.12
N GLY A 49 -9.73 -3.56 11.00
CA GLY A 49 -10.20 -4.67 11.83
C GLY A 49 -9.12 -5.25 12.72
N THR A 50 -9.48 -6.29 13.47
CA THR A 50 -8.49 -7.08 14.20
C THR A 50 -7.65 -7.90 13.23
N ARG A 51 -6.45 -8.27 13.66
CA ARG A 51 -5.52 -9.06 12.87
C ARG A 51 -6.16 -10.35 12.34
N GLU A 52 -6.95 -11.03 13.15
CA GLU A 52 -7.63 -12.29 12.84
C GLU A 52 -8.73 -12.08 11.79
N LYS A 53 -9.53 -11.03 11.93
CA LYS A 53 -10.58 -10.70 10.95
C LYS A 53 -10.00 -10.37 9.58
N LEU A 54 -8.89 -9.61 9.56
CA LEU A 54 -8.19 -9.30 8.30
C LEU A 54 -7.57 -10.56 7.69
N GLU A 55 -7.12 -11.51 8.51
CA GLU A 55 -6.62 -12.81 8.05
C GLU A 55 -7.71 -13.66 7.38
N GLU A 56 -8.89 -13.71 7.99
CA GLU A 56 -10.05 -14.41 7.44
C GLU A 56 -10.50 -13.76 6.12
N LEU A 57 -10.56 -12.43 6.08
CA LEU A 57 -10.86 -11.68 4.86
C LEU A 57 -9.80 -11.94 3.79
N ALA A 58 -8.51 -11.96 4.13
CA ALA A 58 -7.44 -12.26 3.19
C ALA A 58 -7.59 -13.66 2.56
N LYS A 59 -7.98 -14.67 3.35
CA LYS A 59 -8.27 -16.03 2.83
C LYS A 59 -9.45 -16.04 1.85
N LYS A 60 -10.50 -15.25 2.12
CA LYS A 60 -11.65 -15.10 1.22
C LYS A 60 -11.31 -14.36 -0.07
N LEU A 61 -10.41 -13.36 0.03
CA LEU A 61 -9.98 -12.55 -1.11
C LEU A 61 -8.88 -13.21 -1.96
N ASP A 62 -8.14 -14.17 -1.41
CA ASP A 62 -7.03 -14.86 -2.07
C ASP A 62 -7.39 -15.41 -3.48
N PRO A 63 -8.57 -16.03 -3.71
CA PRO A 63 -8.96 -16.49 -5.06
C PRO A 63 -9.12 -15.35 -6.07
N TYR A 64 -9.57 -14.16 -5.65
CA TYR A 64 -9.70 -13.00 -6.54
C TYR A 64 -8.34 -12.39 -6.87
N VAL A 65 -7.41 -12.44 -5.91
CA VAL A 65 -6.01 -12.05 -6.13
C VAL A 65 -5.31 -13.02 -7.09
N GLU A 66 -5.50 -14.33 -6.90
CA GLU A 66 -4.90 -15.36 -7.77
C GLU A 66 -5.42 -15.26 -9.22
N ARG A 67 -6.70 -14.90 -9.40
CA ARG A 67 -7.29 -14.60 -10.72
C ARG A 67 -6.95 -13.21 -11.26
N GLU A 68 -6.12 -12.44 -10.56
CA GLU A 68 -5.69 -11.09 -10.92
C GLU A 68 -6.84 -10.07 -11.04
N GLN A 69 -7.99 -10.35 -10.41
CA GLN A 69 -9.10 -9.40 -10.29
C GLN A 69 -8.80 -8.34 -9.23
N ILE A 70 -8.04 -8.73 -8.20
CA ILE A 70 -7.43 -7.82 -7.23
C ILE A 70 -5.91 -7.89 -7.42
N PRO A 71 -5.25 -6.78 -7.78
CA PRO A 71 -3.81 -6.77 -8.02
C PRO A 71 -2.96 -7.24 -6.82
N CYS A 72 -3.18 -6.64 -5.65
CA CYS A 72 -2.40 -6.91 -4.45
C CYS A 72 -3.18 -6.48 -3.21
N ILE A 73 -2.99 -7.22 -2.12
CA ILE A 73 -3.44 -6.83 -0.78
C ILE A 73 -2.23 -6.78 0.14
N LYS A 74 -2.20 -5.79 1.03
CA LYS A 74 -1.24 -5.67 2.14
C LYS A 74 -2.00 -5.41 3.42
N PHE A 75 -1.67 -6.08 4.51
CA PHE A 75 -2.27 -5.76 5.81
C PHE A 75 -1.27 -5.89 6.95
N ASP A 76 -1.55 -5.16 8.04
CA ASP A 76 -0.67 -5.11 9.20
C ASP A 76 -0.57 -6.47 9.89
N ARG A 77 0.65 -6.86 10.26
CA ARG A 77 0.89 -8.05 11.13
C ARG A 77 0.36 -7.83 12.54
N ALA A 78 0.41 -6.61 13.03
CA ALA A 78 -0.07 -6.18 14.34
C ALA A 78 -0.36 -4.68 14.29
N VAL A 79 -1.12 -4.17 15.25
CA VAL A 79 -1.37 -2.73 15.39
C VAL A 79 -0.02 -2.01 15.47
N GLN A 80 0.18 -1.02 14.59
CA GLN A 80 1.43 -0.27 14.52
C GLN A 80 1.48 0.77 15.65
N LYS A 81 2.17 0.42 16.74
CA LYS A 81 2.22 1.22 17.96
C LYS A 81 2.84 2.60 17.76
N GLU A 82 3.76 2.70 16.81
CA GLU A 82 4.39 3.94 16.38
C GLU A 82 3.37 4.96 15.83
N PHE A 83 2.19 4.48 15.43
CA PHE A 83 1.08 5.29 14.96
C PHE A 83 -0.11 5.28 15.94
N GLU A 84 0.04 4.84 17.19
CA GLU A 84 -1.02 4.86 18.22
C GLU A 84 -1.58 6.28 18.44
N GLN A 85 -0.75 7.31 18.30
CA GLN A 85 -1.18 8.72 18.35
C GLN A 85 -2.15 9.10 17.22
N MET A 86 -2.29 8.26 16.19
CA MET A 86 -3.25 8.42 15.09
C MET A 86 -4.60 7.77 15.37
N LEU A 87 -4.84 7.25 16.59
CA LEU A 87 -6.06 6.55 17.00
C LEU A 87 -6.37 5.29 16.18
N LEU A 88 -5.40 4.78 15.41
CA LEU A 88 -5.50 3.48 14.74
C LEU A 88 -5.29 2.40 15.80
N ARG A 89 -6.37 2.06 16.50
CA ARG A 89 -6.43 0.95 17.47
C ARG A 89 -6.67 -0.40 16.81
N GLU A 90 -6.67 -0.42 15.49
CA GLU A 90 -6.98 -1.57 14.64
C GLU A 90 -5.89 -1.73 13.58
N CYS A 91 -5.74 -2.95 13.08
CA CYS A 91 -4.93 -3.20 11.90
C CYS A 91 -5.62 -2.64 10.66
N VAL A 92 -4.82 -2.26 9.66
CA VAL A 92 -5.28 -1.79 8.36
C VAL A 92 -4.97 -2.83 7.30
N MET A 93 -5.96 -3.14 6.46
CA MET A 93 -5.78 -3.82 5.18
C MET A 93 -5.94 -2.82 4.04
N CYS A 94 -4.95 -2.80 3.16
CA CYS A 94 -4.91 -2.04 1.92
C CYS A 94 -5.14 -2.98 0.74
N ILE A 95 -6.20 -2.74 -0.04
CA ILE A 95 -6.50 -3.48 -1.27
C ILE A 95 -6.21 -2.56 -2.45
N TYR A 96 -5.11 -2.79 -3.15
CA TYR A 96 -4.61 -1.88 -4.19
C TYR A 96 -5.26 -2.12 -5.53
N CYS A 97 -5.56 -1.04 -6.26
CA CYS A 97 -5.97 -1.09 -7.66
C CYS A 97 -5.87 0.26 -8.35
N ASP A 98 -6.10 0.23 -9.66
CA ASP A 98 -6.37 1.42 -10.45
C ASP A 98 -7.78 1.94 -10.14
N GLU A 99 -7.92 3.26 -9.94
CA GLU A 99 -9.19 3.89 -9.59
C GLU A 99 -10.31 3.60 -10.60
N ARG A 100 -9.95 3.34 -11.86
CA ARG A 100 -10.91 3.06 -12.94
C ARG A 100 -11.55 1.68 -12.81
N GLU A 101 -11.00 0.82 -11.95
CA GLU A 101 -11.51 -0.52 -11.63
C GLU A 101 -12.01 -0.62 -10.17
N ARG A 102 -11.90 0.47 -9.38
CA ARG A 102 -12.16 0.43 -7.94
C ARG A 102 -13.58 0.00 -7.56
N GLU A 103 -14.58 0.33 -8.37
CA GLU A 103 -15.99 0.01 -8.07
C GLU A 103 -16.29 -1.48 -8.32
N ASP A 104 -15.60 -2.11 -9.27
CA ASP A 104 -15.74 -3.56 -9.48
C ASP A 104 -15.06 -4.33 -8.35
N ILE A 105 -13.93 -3.83 -7.85
CA ILE A 105 -13.32 -4.38 -6.62
C ILE A 105 -14.19 -4.11 -5.41
N TRP A 106 -14.83 -2.94 -5.30
CA TRP A 106 -15.75 -2.66 -4.20
C TRP A 106 -16.90 -3.69 -4.13
N LYS A 107 -17.47 -4.10 -5.27
CA LYS A 107 -18.50 -5.15 -5.30
C LYS A 107 -17.98 -6.48 -4.74
N ILE A 108 -16.73 -6.85 -5.04
CA ILE A 108 -16.09 -8.03 -4.45
C ILE A 108 -15.98 -7.88 -2.93
N LEU A 109 -15.49 -6.73 -2.46
CA LEU A 109 -15.35 -6.47 -1.01
C LEU A 109 -16.69 -6.52 -0.28
N GLU A 110 -17.74 -5.94 -0.87
CA GLU A 110 -19.10 -5.94 -0.33
C GLU A 110 -19.66 -7.37 -0.24
N GLN A 111 -19.45 -8.21 -1.26
CA GLN A 111 -19.85 -9.62 -1.27
C GLN A 111 -19.17 -10.42 -0.15
N GLU A 112 -17.92 -10.09 0.20
CA GLU A 112 -17.17 -10.74 1.28
C GLU A 112 -17.47 -10.12 2.67
N GLY A 113 -18.40 -9.16 2.75
CA GLY A 113 -18.92 -8.59 3.99
C GLY A 113 -18.23 -7.31 4.46
N VAL A 114 -17.44 -6.65 3.62
CA VAL A 114 -16.87 -5.33 3.94
C VAL A 114 -17.95 -4.27 3.84
N THR A 115 -18.19 -3.53 4.93
CA THR A 115 -19.26 -2.53 5.01
C THR A 115 -18.78 -1.09 4.99
N SER A 116 -17.49 -0.86 5.31
CA SER A 116 -16.91 0.48 5.33
C SER A 116 -16.19 0.78 4.02
N LYS A 117 -16.51 1.93 3.42
CA LYS A 117 -15.99 2.36 2.13
C LYS A 117 -15.01 3.52 2.31
N ALA A 118 -13.71 3.23 2.29
CA ALA A 118 -12.65 4.23 2.43
C ALA A 118 -11.59 4.06 1.33
N TRP A 119 -11.50 5.03 0.42
CA TRP A 119 -10.55 5.04 -0.70
C TRP A 119 -9.41 6.04 -0.46
N GLN A 120 -8.19 5.70 -0.87
CA GLN A 120 -7.06 6.61 -0.86
C GLN A 120 -6.16 6.40 -2.08
N PHE A 121 -5.74 7.50 -2.72
CA PHE A 121 -4.72 7.46 -3.77
C PHE A 121 -3.31 7.25 -3.20
N GLU A 122 -2.44 6.55 -3.94
CA GLU A 122 -1.05 6.39 -3.54
C GLU A 122 -0.29 7.70 -3.54
N LYS A 123 -0.59 8.62 -4.48
CA LYS A 123 -0.02 9.98 -4.48
C LYS A 123 -0.17 10.66 -3.11
N ASN A 124 -1.36 10.59 -2.50
CA ASN A 124 -1.60 11.17 -1.17
C ASN A 124 -0.77 10.48 -0.08
N THR A 125 -0.50 9.17 -0.22
CA THR A 125 0.36 8.44 0.70
C THR A 125 1.81 8.88 0.54
N LEU A 126 2.29 9.01 -0.69
CA LEU A 126 3.65 9.46 -1.00
C LEU A 126 3.90 10.88 -0.50
N GLU A 127 2.99 11.81 -0.77
CA GLU A 127 3.06 13.19 -0.29
C GLU A 127 3.11 13.25 1.25
N ALA A 128 2.40 12.36 1.94
CA ALA A 128 2.45 12.28 3.39
C ALA A 128 3.80 11.76 3.94
N TRP A 129 4.61 11.10 3.10
CA TRP A 129 5.96 10.62 3.41
C TRP A 129 7.08 11.52 2.87
N LEU A 130 6.76 12.60 2.16
CA LEU A 130 7.72 13.63 1.78
C LEU A 130 8.11 14.52 2.96
N PRO A 131 9.20 15.32 2.86
CA PRO A 131 9.57 16.32 3.87
C PRO A 131 8.42 17.27 4.22
N GLY A 132 8.14 17.43 5.52
CA GLY A 132 6.97 18.19 6.00
C GLY A 132 5.64 17.42 5.92
N GLY A 133 5.64 16.23 5.32
CA GLY A 133 4.51 15.32 5.24
C GLY A 133 4.21 14.69 6.60
N ARG A 134 2.91 14.55 6.91
CA ARG A 134 2.44 14.14 8.24
C ARG A 134 2.99 12.80 8.73
N LEU A 135 3.26 11.83 7.85
CA LEU A 135 3.72 10.49 8.25
C LEU A 135 5.22 10.49 8.51
N LEU A 136 6.00 11.15 7.64
CA LEU A 136 7.44 11.27 7.82
C LEU A 136 7.79 11.99 9.13
N GLU A 137 7.18 13.14 9.38
CA GLU A 137 7.47 13.95 10.57
C GLU A 137 7.08 13.22 11.88
N ARG A 138 5.99 12.46 11.84
CA ARG A 138 5.59 11.60 12.97
C ARG A 138 6.55 10.46 13.17
N TRP A 139 7.02 9.81 12.10
CA TRP A 139 8.01 8.74 12.20
C TRP A 139 9.34 9.25 12.77
N ILE A 140 9.84 10.39 12.29
CA ILE A 140 11.03 11.07 12.83
C ILE A 140 10.86 11.31 14.34
N THR A 141 9.71 11.87 14.73
CA THR A 141 9.38 12.14 16.13
C THR A 141 9.32 10.86 16.97
N ALA A 142 8.64 9.81 16.48
CA ALA A 142 8.49 8.53 17.16
C ALA A 142 9.82 7.80 17.33
N LYS A 143 10.77 8.00 16.40
CA LYS A 143 12.14 7.48 16.50
C LYS A 143 13.08 8.37 17.31
N GLY A 144 12.61 9.51 17.82
CA GLY A 144 13.43 10.45 18.60
C GLY A 144 14.57 11.09 17.81
N LEU A 145 14.46 11.13 16.47
CA LEU A 145 15.48 11.70 15.60
C LEU A 145 15.43 13.23 15.67
N THR A 146 16.60 13.86 15.77
CA THR A 146 16.72 15.33 15.89
C THR A 146 17.90 15.84 15.07
N GLY A 147 17.93 17.16 14.81
CA GLY A 147 19.04 17.82 14.14
C GLY A 147 19.40 17.16 12.79
N ALA A 148 20.69 16.86 12.61
CA ALA A 148 21.21 16.31 11.36
C ALA A 148 20.60 14.95 10.97
N ASP A 149 20.23 14.10 11.94
CA ASP A 149 19.62 12.80 11.63
C ASP A 149 18.20 12.95 11.08
N ALA A 150 17.43 13.90 11.62
CA ALA A 150 16.10 14.21 11.09
C ALA A 150 16.19 14.81 9.68
N GLU A 151 17.14 15.73 9.44
CA GLU A 151 17.35 16.31 8.11
C GLU A 151 17.81 15.27 7.08
N ARG A 152 18.67 14.32 7.49
CA ARG A 152 19.09 13.22 6.61
C ARG A 152 17.89 12.39 6.14
N VAL A 153 16.99 12.02 7.05
CA VAL A 153 15.78 11.26 6.70
C VAL A 153 14.88 12.05 5.73
N ARG A 154 14.73 13.35 5.93
CA ARG A 154 13.98 14.22 5.01
C ARG A 154 14.64 14.28 3.63
N GLU A 155 15.95 14.44 3.58
CA GLU A 155 16.69 14.48 2.31
C GLU A 155 16.62 13.13 1.59
N ASP A 156 16.78 12.01 2.29
CA ASP A 156 16.64 10.67 1.71
C ASP A 156 15.25 10.47 1.10
N ALA A 157 14.19 10.88 1.79
CA ALA A 157 12.82 10.83 1.26
C ALA A 157 12.63 11.72 0.02
N ARG A 158 13.24 12.91 0.00
CA ARG A 158 13.20 13.84 -1.14
C ARG A 158 13.91 13.26 -2.36
N LEU A 159 15.14 12.79 -2.18
CA LEU A 159 15.96 12.20 -3.25
C LEU A 159 15.30 10.95 -3.81
N TYR A 160 14.77 10.09 -2.95
CA TYR A 160 14.05 8.90 -3.36
C TYR A 160 12.86 9.24 -4.28
N PHE A 161 12.03 10.20 -3.88
CA PHE A 161 10.88 10.61 -4.69
C PHE A 161 11.34 11.24 -6.02
N ALA A 162 12.33 12.13 -5.97
CA ALA A 162 12.86 12.78 -7.18
C ALA A 162 13.41 11.77 -8.17
N GLN A 163 14.17 10.78 -7.72
CA GLN A 163 14.71 9.71 -8.57
C GLN A 163 13.62 8.79 -9.12
N THR A 164 12.65 8.42 -8.28
CA THR A 164 11.59 7.48 -8.68
C THR A 164 10.68 8.07 -9.75
N PHE A 165 10.38 9.37 -9.66
CA PHE A 165 9.42 10.05 -10.52
C PHE A 165 10.06 11.11 -11.43
N GLU A 166 11.35 10.96 -11.77
CA GLU A 166 12.07 11.87 -12.68
C GLU A 166 11.52 11.79 -14.11
N ASP A 167 11.23 10.57 -14.58
CA ASP A 167 10.66 10.29 -15.90
C ASP A 167 9.19 9.89 -15.78
N ASP A 168 8.29 10.76 -16.21
CA ASP A 168 6.84 10.54 -16.20
C ASP A 168 6.41 9.29 -17.00
N ASP A 169 7.15 8.94 -18.05
CA ASP A 169 6.81 7.88 -19.00
C ASP A 169 7.50 6.55 -18.68
N ALA A 170 8.44 6.54 -17.72
CA ALA A 170 9.04 5.31 -17.22
C ALA A 170 7.98 4.41 -16.56
N ILE A 171 8.14 3.09 -16.74
CA ILE A 171 7.27 2.09 -16.11
C ILE A 171 7.55 2.05 -14.61
N PHE A 172 6.50 2.24 -13.80
CA PHE A 172 6.64 2.20 -12.35
C PHE A 172 6.82 0.77 -11.85
N THR A 173 7.96 0.49 -11.22
CA THR A 173 8.32 -0.86 -10.74
C THR A 173 8.06 -1.10 -9.25
N GLY A 174 7.48 -0.12 -8.56
CA GLY A 174 7.20 -0.20 -7.13
C GLY A 174 8.13 0.66 -6.29
N VAL A 175 7.70 0.89 -5.04
CA VAL A 175 8.53 1.50 -4.01
C VAL A 175 9.27 0.38 -3.30
N ILE A 176 10.61 0.40 -3.33
CA ILE A 176 11.40 -0.49 -2.47
C ILE A 176 11.11 -0.06 -1.02
N GLN A 177 10.38 -0.91 -0.28
CA GLN A 177 10.07 -0.73 1.14
C GLN A 177 10.97 -1.61 1.99
#